data_AF-Q0TWR9-F1
#
_entry.id   AF-Q0TWR9-F1
#
_cell.length_a   1.000
_cell.length_b   1.000
_cell.length_c   1.000
_cell.angle_alpha   90.00
_cell.angle_beta   90.00
_cell.angle_gamma   90.00
#
_symmetry.space_group_name_H-M   'P 1'
#
loop_
_entity.id
_entity.type
_entity.pdbx_description
1 polymer ?
#
loop_
_entity_poly.entity_id
_entity_poly.type
_entity_poly.pdbx_seq_one_letter_code
_entity_poly.pdbx_strand_id
1 'polypeptide(L)'
;MSYWYPSSTNANNAQNGVGSFILPCKALSFHYCNWWGSSRGMNAFIKSSLPAFARSSPQIEITVSPRPRKHPVIIAHYINGTQRAICVKNLQNDGVREKAEILRNSTGEKNRKTGKPVTSINESVRGIWDPFHGAKVQI
;
A
#
# COMPACT_ATOMS: atom_id res chain seq x y z
N MET A 1 -7.89 26.02 18.01
CA MET A 1 -8.14 25.54 16.64
C MET A 1 -7.65 24.10 16.55
N SER A 2 -8.51 23.14 16.96
CA SER A 2 -8.17 21.71 17.05
C SER A 2 -8.52 21.02 15.73
N TYR A 3 -7.50 20.62 14.97
CA TYR A 3 -7.69 19.81 13.77
C TYR A 3 -8.10 18.39 14.16
N TRP A 4 -9.40 18.11 14.13
CA TRP A 4 -9.92 16.74 14.14
C TRP A 4 -9.57 16.07 12.82
N TYR A 5 -8.60 15.15 12.84
CA TYR A 5 -8.44 14.20 11.75
C TYR A 5 -9.54 13.13 11.87
N PRO A 6 -10.43 12.96 10.88
CA PRO A 6 -11.42 11.90 10.93
C PRO A 6 -10.72 10.54 10.94
N SER A 7 -10.96 9.75 11.99
CA SER A 7 -10.53 8.35 12.07
C SER A 7 -11.38 7.54 11.10
N SER A 8 -10.82 7.20 9.94
CA SER A 8 -11.51 6.35 8.97
C SER A 8 -11.60 4.92 9.50
N THR A 9 -12.80 4.35 9.48
CA THR A 9 -13.02 2.91 9.52
C THR A 9 -12.34 2.30 8.28
N ASN A 10 -11.47 1.30 8.48
CA ASN A 10 -10.81 0.56 7.40
C ASN A 10 -11.85 -0.26 6.64
N ALA A 11 -12.51 0.35 5.65
CA ALA A 11 -13.40 -0.37 4.75
C ALA A 11 -12.61 -0.74 3.48
N ASN A 12 -11.95 -1.90 3.52
CA ASN A 12 -11.64 -2.64 2.30
C ASN A 12 -12.98 -3.01 1.65
N ASN A 13 -13.55 -2.12 0.83
CA ASN A 13 -14.88 -2.30 0.24
C ASN A 13 -15.05 -3.60 -0.55
N ALA A 14 -13.94 -4.23 -0.97
CA ALA A 14 -13.93 -5.49 -1.72
C ALA A 14 -13.74 -6.77 -0.86
N GLN A 15 -13.60 -6.65 0.47
CA GLN A 15 -13.38 -7.79 1.39
C GLN A 15 -12.25 -8.74 0.94
N ASN A 16 -11.12 -8.17 0.49
CA ASN A 16 -9.97 -8.91 0.01
C ASN A 16 -9.48 -9.94 1.05
N GLY A 17 -9.36 -11.21 0.65
CA GLY A 17 -8.96 -12.31 1.54
C GLY A 17 -10.09 -13.18 2.10
N VAL A 18 -11.37 -12.83 1.93
CA VAL A 18 -12.50 -13.69 2.36
C VAL A 18 -12.73 -14.87 1.39
N GLY A 19 -12.73 -14.61 0.09
CA GLY A 19 -12.88 -15.63 -0.95
C GLY A 19 -11.59 -15.90 -1.73
N SER A 20 -10.96 -14.83 -2.20
CA SER A 20 -9.65 -14.88 -2.86
C SER A 20 -8.82 -13.66 -2.46
N PHE A 21 -7.50 -13.77 -2.63
CA PHE A 21 -6.58 -12.66 -2.45
C PHE A 21 -6.25 -12.04 -3.81
N ILE A 22 -6.59 -10.76 -3.96
CA ILE A 22 -6.23 -9.96 -5.12
C ILE A 22 -5.18 -8.95 -4.69
N LEU A 23 -4.06 -8.90 -5.42
CA LEU A 23 -2.99 -7.97 -5.09
C LEU A 23 -3.44 -6.52 -5.36
N PRO A 24 -3.43 -5.61 -4.37
CA PRO A 24 -3.98 -4.26 -4.57
C PRO A 24 -3.17 -3.37 -5.51
N CYS A 25 -1.86 -3.57 -5.59
CA CYS A 25 -0.98 -2.84 -6.50
C CYS A 25 -1.15 -3.39 -7.92
N LYS A 26 -1.57 -2.56 -8.87
CA LYS A 26 -1.73 -2.96 -10.28
C LYS A 26 -0.48 -2.72 -11.13
N ALA A 27 0.26 -1.65 -10.82
CA ALA A 27 1.40 -1.24 -11.62
C ALA A 27 2.44 -0.49 -10.79
N LEU A 28 3.72 -0.67 -11.15
CA LEU A 28 4.86 0.07 -10.63
C LEU A 28 5.61 0.78 -11.76
N SER A 29 5.74 2.09 -11.65
CA SER A 29 6.43 2.95 -12.60
C SER A 29 7.75 3.43 -12.01
N PHE A 30 8.87 3.04 -12.61
CA PHE A 30 10.22 3.39 -12.19
C PHE A 30 10.74 4.56 -13.01
N HIS A 31 10.96 5.70 -12.34
CA HIS A 31 11.55 6.89 -12.95
C HIS A 31 13.00 7.06 -12.53
N TYR A 32 13.89 7.26 -13.51
CA TYR A 32 15.33 7.33 -13.28
C TYR A 32 16.02 8.41 -14.13
N CYS A 33 17.23 8.82 -13.74
CA CYS A 33 18.07 9.73 -14.53
C CYS A 33 19.41 9.05 -14.84
N ASN A 34 19.86 9.15 -16.10
CA ASN A 34 21.14 8.57 -16.54
C ASN A 34 22.37 9.31 -16.00
N TRP A 35 22.25 10.63 -15.81
CA TRP A 35 23.38 11.50 -15.55
C TRP A 35 23.63 11.74 -14.07
N TRP A 36 22.57 11.76 -13.25
CA TRP A 36 22.69 12.26 -11.89
C TRP A 36 23.05 11.18 -10.86
N GLY A 37 24.04 11.45 -10.01
CA GLY A 37 24.55 10.51 -9.01
C GLY A 37 23.48 9.99 -8.04
N SER A 38 22.39 10.73 -7.85
CA SER A 38 21.27 10.33 -7.00
C SER A 38 20.43 9.18 -7.54
N SER A 39 20.52 8.89 -8.84
CA SER A 39 19.86 7.76 -9.49
C SER A 39 20.75 6.51 -9.60
N ARG A 40 21.97 6.52 -9.04
CA ARG A 40 22.91 5.38 -9.16
C ARG A 40 22.31 4.05 -8.72
N GLY A 41 21.67 3.99 -7.54
CA GLY A 41 21.06 2.74 -7.08
C GLY A 41 19.81 2.33 -7.86
N MET A 42 19.01 3.29 -8.34
CA MET A 42 17.89 3.00 -9.24
C MET A 42 18.39 2.40 -10.56
N ASN A 43 19.45 2.98 -11.13
CA ASN A 43 20.06 2.48 -12.37
C ASN A 43 20.65 1.09 -12.18
N ALA A 44 21.28 0.83 -11.03
CA ALA A 44 21.76 -0.51 -10.68
C ALA A 44 20.59 -1.50 -10.57
N PHE A 45 19.54 -1.14 -9.83
CA PHE A 45 18.33 -1.96 -9.65
C PHE A 45 17.68 -2.31 -10.98
N ILE A 46 17.48 -1.33 -11.87
CA ILE A 46 16.88 -1.55 -13.20
C ILE A 46 17.71 -2.56 -14.03
N LYS A 47 19.05 -2.49 -13.94
CA LYS A 47 19.95 -3.35 -14.73
C LYS A 47 20.08 -4.77 -14.18
N SER A 48 20.13 -4.94 -12.86
CA SER A 48 20.45 -6.24 -12.24
C SER A 48 19.23 -6.91 -11.60
N SER A 49 18.50 -6.20 -10.75
CA SER A 49 17.51 -6.79 -9.85
C SER A 49 16.07 -6.73 -10.38
N LEU A 50 15.76 -5.75 -11.24
CA LEU A 50 14.41 -5.57 -11.79
C LEU A 50 13.90 -6.80 -12.56
N PRO A 51 14.69 -7.49 -13.41
CA PRO A 51 14.22 -8.70 -14.09
C PRO A 51 13.82 -9.81 -13.12
N ALA A 52 14.57 -10.01 -12.03
CA ALA A 52 14.24 -10.99 -11.01
C ALA A 52 12.98 -10.59 -10.22
N PHE A 53 12.85 -9.31 -9.88
CA PHE A 53 11.65 -8.75 -9.24
C PHE A 53 10.40 -8.87 -10.12
N ALA A 54 10.51 -8.62 -11.42
CA ALA A 54 9.42 -8.79 -12.37
C ALA A 54 8.96 -10.24 -12.47
N ARG A 55 9.90 -11.20 -12.50
CA ARG A 55 9.59 -12.64 -12.51
C ARG A 55 8.89 -13.10 -11.23
N SER A 56 9.24 -12.54 -10.07
CA SER A 56 8.56 -12.88 -8.80
C SER A 56 7.19 -12.24 -8.64
N SER A 57 6.89 -11.22 -9.47
CA SER A 57 5.65 -10.46 -9.42
C SER A 57 5.00 -10.33 -10.81
N PRO A 58 4.58 -11.44 -11.42
CA PRO A 58 4.00 -11.41 -12.77
C PRO A 58 2.61 -10.73 -12.84
N GLN A 59 1.99 -10.51 -11.68
CA GLN A 59 0.64 -9.93 -11.55
C GLN A 59 0.63 -8.39 -11.70
N ILE A 60 1.79 -7.73 -11.63
CA ILE A 60 1.89 -6.28 -11.69
C ILE A 60 2.53 -5.82 -12.99
N GLU A 61 2.01 -4.75 -13.55
CA GLU A 61 2.64 -4.09 -14.69
C GLU A 61 3.86 -3.30 -14.21
N ILE A 62 4.98 -3.43 -14.91
CA ILE A 62 6.22 -2.72 -14.59
C ILE A 62 6.57 -1.82 -15.76
N THR A 63 6.63 -0.52 -15.51
CA THR A 63 7.09 0.46 -16.51
C THR A 63 8.35 1.15 -16.05
N VAL A 64 9.25 1.44 -16.99
CA VAL A 64 10.51 2.13 -16.73
C VAL A 64 10.58 3.31 -17.67
N SER A 65 10.76 4.52 -17.13
CA SER A 65 10.84 5.72 -17.96
C SER A 65 11.92 6.69 -17.46
N PRO A 66 12.70 7.29 -18.37
CA PRO A 66 13.69 8.29 -18.01
C PRO A 66 13.01 9.58 -17.54
N ARG A 67 13.57 10.21 -16.52
CA ARG A 67 13.15 11.49 -15.95
C ARG A 67 14.39 12.36 -15.73
N PRO A 68 14.91 13.01 -16.78
CA PRO A 68 16.14 13.80 -16.70
C PRO A 68 16.05 14.92 -15.67
N ARG A 69 17.20 15.26 -15.05
CA ARG A 69 17.36 16.36 -14.09
C ARG A 69 16.46 16.29 -12.84
N LYS A 70 15.87 15.12 -12.54
CA LYS A 70 15.03 14.92 -11.35
C LYS A 70 15.48 13.70 -10.55
N HIS A 71 15.15 13.66 -9.27
CA HIS A 71 15.43 12.51 -8.40
C HIS A 71 14.63 11.27 -8.82
N PRO A 72 15.17 10.07 -8.60
CA PRO A 72 14.50 8.83 -8.95
C PRO A 72 13.30 8.58 -8.03
N VAL A 73 12.20 8.10 -8.60
CA VAL A 73 10.92 7.87 -7.91
C VAL A 73 10.30 6.58 -8.41
N ILE A 74 9.73 5.81 -7.50
CA ILE A 74 8.84 4.69 -7.81
C ILE A 74 7.41 5.17 -7.57
N ILE A 75 6.53 5.02 -8.56
CA ILE A 75 5.11 5.34 -8.45
C ILE A 75 4.32 4.04 -8.53
N ALA A 76 3.59 3.73 -7.47
CA ALA A 76 2.66 2.61 -7.44
C ALA A 76 1.26 3.10 -7.76
N HIS A 77 0.59 2.37 -8.64
CA HIS A 77 -0.83 2.55 -8.95
C HIS A 77 -1.61 1.39 -8.33
N TYR A 78 -2.72 1.69 -7.67
CA TYR A 78 -3.55 0.71 -6.98
C TYR A 78 -4.92 0.54 -7.64
N ILE A 79 -5.58 -0.58 -7.36
CA ILE A 79 -6.91 -0.93 -7.88
C ILE A 79 -8.01 0.07 -7.46
N ASN A 80 -7.84 0.70 -6.29
CA ASN A 80 -8.75 1.74 -5.78
C ASN A 80 -8.54 3.12 -6.45
N GLY A 81 -7.68 3.20 -7.47
CA GLY A 81 -7.36 4.42 -8.19
C GLY A 81 -6.33 5.32 -7.50
N THR A 82 -5.89 5.00 -6.29
CA THR A 82 -4.88 5.80 -5.60
C THR A 82 -3.49 5.58 -6.19
N GLN A 83 -2.62 6.56 -5.95
CA GLN A 83 -1.22 6.48 -6.33
C GLN A 83 -0.34 6.79 -5.11
N ARG A 84 0.74 6.03 -4.94
CA ARG A 84 1.75 6.30 -3.93
C ARG A 84 3.11 6.40 -4.57
N ALA A 85 3.79 7.51 -4.31
CA ALA A 85 5.15 7.74 -4.80
C ALA A 85 6.15 7.63 -3.64
N ILE A 86 7.25 6.91 -3.87
CA ILE A 86 8.40 6.89 -2.95
C ILE A 86 9.63 7.38 -3.71
N CYS A 87 10.26 8.42 -3.18
CA CYS A 87 11.56 8.90 -3.67
C CYS A 87 12.66 7.96 -3.15
N VAL A 88 13.52 7.50 -4.06
CA VAL A 88 14.60 6.55 -3.76
C VAL A 88 15.98 7.16 -4.01
N LYS A 89 16.10 8.49 -3.83
CA LYS A 89 17.36 9.22 -4.02
C LYS A 89 18.47 8.62 -3.14
N ASN A 90 19.65 8.41 -3.74
CA ASN A 90 20.85 7.92 -3.05
C ASN A 90 20.69 6.57 -2.33
N LEU A 91 19.61 5.81 -2.57
CA LEU A 91 19.51 4.45 -2.07
C LEU A 91 20.42 3.54 -2.88
N GLN A 92 20.89 2.46 -2.26
CA GLN A 92 21.55 1.35 -2.96
C GLN A 92 20.51 0.46 -3.63
N ASN A 93 20.96 -0.47 -4.47
CA ASN A 93 20.11 -1.43 -5.17
C ASN A 93 19.09 -2.10 -4.24
N ASP A 94 19.56 -2.68 -3.12
CA ASP A 94 18.67 -3.34 -2.14
C ASP A 94 17.67 -2.39 -1.51
N GLY A 95 18.06 -1.15 -1.20
CA GLY A 95 17.13 -0.16 -0.67
C GLY A 95 16.03 0.19 -1.68
N VAL A 96 16.34 0.24 -2.98
CA VAL A 96 15.33 0.44 -4.04
C VAL A 96 14.38 -0.77 -4.11
N ARG A 97 14.93 -1.99 -4.05
CA ARG A 97 14.16 -3.24 -4.02
C ARG A 97 13.20 -3.28 -2.83
N GLU A 98 13.66 -2.99 -1.62
CA GLU A 98 12.82 -2.94 -0.42
C GLU A 98 11.68 -1.92 -0.56
N LYS A 99 11.95 -0.73 -1.14
CA LYS A 99 10.89 0.26 -1.37
C LYS A 99 9.88 -0.22 -2.42
N ALA A 100 10.32 -0.93 -3.45
CA ALA A 100 9.43 -1.56 -4.43
C ALA A 100 8.55 -2.65 -3.77
N GLU A 101 9.13 -3.48 -2.92
CA GLU A 101 8.41 -4.51 -2.15
C GLU A 101 7.37 -3.91 -1.20
N ILE A 102 7.73 -2.84 -0.47
CA ILE A 102 6.77 -2.11 0.38
C ILE A 102 5.59 -1.60 -0.45
N LEU A 103 5.85 -0.99 -1.62
CA LEU A 103 4.80 -0.48 -2.49
C LEU A 103 3.89 -1.59 -3.03
N ARG A 104 4.49 -2.71 -3.47
CA ARG A 104 3.78 -3.90 -3.94
C ARG A 104 2.85 -4.47 -2.87
N ASN A 105 3.34 -4.58 -1.63
CA ASN A 105 2.62 -5.20 -0.53
C ASN A 105 1.62 -4.25 0.18
N SER A 106 1.57 -2.98 -0.22
CA SER A 106 0.67 -1.98 0.38
C SER A 106 -0.73 -2.00 -0.25
N THR A 107 -1.73 -1.51 0.49
CA THR A 107 -3.13 -1.38 0.02
C THR A 107 -3.40 -0.12 -0.81
N GLY A 108 -2.45 0.81 -0.87
CA GLY A 108 -2.63 2.11 -1.53
C GLY A 108 -3.42 3.14 -0.71
N GLU A 109 -3.90 2.77 0.48
CA GLU A 109 -4.57 3.69 1.38
C GLU A 109 -3.58 4.72 1.96
N LYS A 110 -4.12 5.89 2.33
CA LYS A 110 -3.33 6.93 3.00
C LYS A 110 -2.95 6.42 4.39
N ASN A 111 -1.66 6.43 4.70
CA ASN A 111 -1.16 6.12 6.04
C ASN A 111 -1.83 7.05 7.05
N ARG A 112 -2.61 6.48 7.97
CA ARG A 112 -3.30 7.15 9.06
C ARG A 112 -3.11 6.33 10.33
N LYS A 113 -3.25 6.98 11.48
CA LYS A 113 -3.24 6.29 12.76
C LYS A 113 -4.56 5.52 12.93
N THR A 114 -4.48 4.23 13.13
CA THR A 114 -5.65 3.40 13.44
C THR A 114 -5.85 3.38 14.95
N GLY A 115 -7.08 3.67 15.41
CA GLY A 115 -7.42 3.66 16.84
C GLY A 115 -7.65 2.25 17.40
N LYS A 116 -8.17 1.34 16.57
CA LYS A 116 -8.46 -0.06 16.92
C LYS A 116 -7.66 -0.99 16.01
N PRO A 117 -6.94 -2.00 16.54
CA PRO A 117 -6.19 -2.93 15.72
C PRO A 117 -7.10 -3.91 14.95
N VAL A 118 -8.32 -4.15 15.44
CA VAL A 118 -9.29 -5.07 14.85
C VAL A 118 -10.54 -4.30 14.45
N THR A 119 -11.01 -4.54 13.23
CA THR A 119 -12.27 -4.05 12.70
C THR A 119 -13.13 -5.24 12.32
N SER A 120 -14.35 -5.29 12.83
CA SER A 120 -15.35 -6.31 12.47
C SER A 120 -16.57 -5.62 11.86
N ILE A 121 -17.20 -6.29 10.89
CA ILE A 121 -18.51 -5.88 10.37
C ILE A 121 -19.61 -6.27 11.36
N ASN A 122 -19.42 -7.39 12.08
CA ASN A 122 -20.34 -7.84 13.11
C ASN A 122 -19.81 -7.49 14.51
N GLU A 123 -20.56 -6.71 15.27
CA GLU A 123 -20.17 -6.28 16.61
C GLU A 123 -20.38 -7.37 17.69
N SER A 124 -21.38 -8.24 17.53
CA SER A 124 -21.64 -9.33 18.48
C SER A 124 -22.28 -10.54 17.80
N VAL A 125 -21.91 -11.75 18.23
CA VAL A 125 -22.49 -13.01 17.72
C VAL A 125 -23.85 -13.32 18.35
N ARG A 126 -24.08 -12.92 19.62
CA ARG A 126 -25.27 -13.31 20.41
C ARG A 126 -26.22 -12.16 20.72
N GLY A 127 -26.04 -11.02 20.07
CA GLY A 127 -26.74 -9.77 20.39
C GLY A 127 -25.87 -8.83 21.22
N ILE A 128 -26.13 -7.55 21.09
CA ILE A 128 -25.46 -6.51 21.87
C ILE A 128 -26.13 -6.48 23.24
N TRP A 129 -25.33 -6.37 24.30
CA TRP A 129 -25.87 -6.25 25.65
C TRP A 129 -26.76 -5.01 25.76
N ASP A 130 -27.92 -5.19 26.40
CA ASP A 130 -28.86 -4.13 26.80
C ASP A 130 -29.32 -4.43 28.24
N PRO A 131 -29.60 -3.40 29.07
CA PRO A 131 -29.94 -3.58 30.49
C PRO A 131 -31.10 -4.56 30.77
N PHE A 132 -32.00 -4.78 29.82
CA PHE A 132 -33.16 -5.66 30.00
C PHE A 132 -32.88 -7.13 29.67
N HIS A 133 -31.68 -7.50 29.22
CA HIS A 133 -31.32 -8.87 28.79
C HIS A 133 -31.38 -9.97 29.88
N GLY A 134 -31.63 -9.61 31.15
CA GLY A 134 -31.80 -10.58 32.24
C GLY A 134 -33.07 -10.38 33.06
N ALA A 135 -33.89 -9.37 32.75
CA ALA A 135 -35.09 -9.09 33.50
C ALA A 135 -36.23 -9.99 33.01
N LYS A 136 -36.75 -10.86 33.90
CA LYS A 136 -38.08 -11.46 33.73
C LYS A 136 -39.13 -10.36 33.93
N VAL A 137 -39.30 -9.49 32.94
CA VAL A 137 -40.41 -8.54 32.94
C VAL A 137 -41.68 -9.36 32.71
N GLN A 138 -42.42 -9.62 33.77
CA GLN A 138 -43.80 -10.09 33.65
C GLN A 138 -44.69 -8.86 33.49
N ILE A 139 -45.42 -8.82 32.38
CA ILE A 139 -46.45 -7.82 32.07
C ILE A 139 -47.79 -8.37 32.53
#